data_AF-A0A257UDI5-F1
#
_entry.id   AF-A0A257UDI5-F1
#
_cell.length_a   1.000
_cell.length_b   1.000
_cell.length_c   1.000
_cell.angle_alpha   90.00
_cell.angle_beta   90.00
_cell.angle_gamma   90.00
#
_symmetry.space_group_name_H-M   'P 1'
#
loop_
_entity.id
_entity.type
_entity.pdbx_description
1 polymer ?
#
loop_
_entity_poly.entity_id
_entity_poly.type
_entity_poly.pdbx_seq_one_letter_code
_entity_poly.pdbx_strand_id
1 'polypeptide(L)'
;MSARDDDPRVRGGADGDRGGAPAADTRSGERAAVRAGAVAQRAAQEVRAALRPFTIPNGITLIRLALTPFLVLAILEGNHRLALGIFIAAGISDALDGLLARLLGMRSLLGSYLDPIADKTLLVTAYVALTLPIRGSVTVPLWLTVMALSRDFLIVLVALLLYLGAGMREFPPSIWGKWTTFLHIVTVAAVLIANVTPVPERALLACFYIAMAFTVISGADYVRRAALTLEAIHDDERR
;
A
#
# COMPACT_ATOMS: atom_id res chain seq x y z
N MET A 1 -20.74 -15.65 -98.25
CA MET A 1 -20.46 -16.93 -98.95
C MET A 1 -19.05 -17.33 -98.56
N SER A 2 -18.73 -18.52 -98.07
CA SER A 2 -19.49 -19.72 -97.76
C SER A 2 -18.49 -20.69 -97.12
N ALA A 3 -18.91 -21.40 -96.05
CA ALA A 3 -18.53 -22.78 -95.70
C ALA A 3 -17.03 -23.11 -95.45
N ARG A 4 -16.64 -23.53 -94.24
CA ARG A 4 -16.76 -24.89 -93.65
C ARG A 4 -15.93 -25.94 -94.38
N ASP A 5 -14.97 -26.50 -93.64
CA ASP A 5 -14.46 -27.90 -93.63
C ASP A 5 -13.62 -28.03 -92.33
N ASP A 6 -14.11 -28.62 -91.23
CA ASP A 6 -14.13 -30.06 -90.83
C ASP A 6 -12.71 -30.69 -90.76
N ASP A 7 -12.07 -30.75 -89.57
CA ASP A 7 -11.92 -31.91 -88.63
C ASP A 7 -10.78 -32.89 -89.08
N PRO A 8 -10.21 -33.86 -88.31
CA PRO A 8 -10.19 -34.14 -86.87
C PRO A 8 -8.81 -34.50 -86.22
N ARG A 9 -8.83 -34.53 -84.88
CA ARG A 9 -8.07 -35.40 -83.93
C ARG A 9 -6.55 -35.19 -83.74
N VAL A 10 -6.13 -35.10 -82.47
CA VAL A 10 -5.30 -36.09 -81.72
C VAL A 10 -4.52 -35.42 -80.54
N ARG A 11 -4.85 -35.86 -79.32
CA ARG A 11 -4.02 -36.07 -78.09
C ARG A 11 -3.16 -34.95 -77.47
N GLY A 12 -3.48 -34.61 -76.22
CA GLY A 12 -2.72 -35.05 -75.03
C GLY A 12 -1.44 -34.28 -74.62
N GLY A 13 -1.36 -33.96 -73.31
CA GLY A 13 -0.14 -33.58 -72.57
C GLY A 13 -0.07 -32.07 -72.26
N ALA A 14 -0.32 -31.62 -71.04
CA ALA A 14 0.59 -31.60 -69.87
C ALA A 14 1.44 -30.31 -69.77
N ASP A 15 1.51 -29.78 -68.54
CA ASP A 15 2.37 -28.69 -68.03
C ASP A 15 2.16 -27.26 -68.55
N GLY A 16 2.10 -26.22 -67.72
CA GLY A 16 2.28 -26.14 -66.28
C GLY A 16 1.78 -24.78 -65.79
N ASP A 17 0.83 -24.83 -64.86
CA ASP A 17 0.39 -23.66 -64.11
C ASP A 17 1.37 -23.42 -62.95
N ARG A 18 2.27 -22.45 -63.14
CA ARG A 18 3.14 -21.97 -62.06
C ARG A 18 2.30 -21.11 -61.12
N GLY A 19 1.79 -21.74 -60.08
CA GLY A 19 1.23 -21.05 -58.92
C GLY A 19 2.26 -20.10 -58.31
N GLY A 20 2.10 -18.80 -58.57
CA GLY A 20 2.72 -17.75 -57.78
C GLY A 20 2.05 -17.70 -56.42
N ALA A 21 2.75 -18.15 -55.37
CA ALA A 21 2.30 -17.98 -53.99
C ALA A 21 2.15 -16.47 -53.67
N PRO A 22 1.07 -16.05 -52.99
CA PRO A 22 0.97 -14.67 -52.54
C PRO A 22 2.05 -14.44 -51.48
N ALA A 23 2.95 -13.49 -51.74
CA ALA A 23 3.93 -13.03 -50.76
C ALA A 23 3.17 -12.45 -49.55
N ALA A 24 2.99 -13.27 -48.51
CA ALA A 24 2.48 -12.82 -47.23
C ALA A 24 3.34 -11.65 -46.76
N ASP A 25 2.69 -10.53 -46.46
CA ASP A 25 3.28 -9.25 -46.08
C ASP A 25 4.07 -9.38 -44.77
N THR A 26 5.30 -9.88 -44.88
CA THR A 26 6.28 -10.02 -43.80
C THR A 26 6.59 -8.67 -43.15
N ARG A 27 6.41 -7.56 -43.88
CA ARG A 27 6.62 -6.20 -43.36
C ARG A 27 5.52 -5.77 -42.38
N SER A 28 4.30 -6.31 -42.50
CA SER A 28 3.22 -6.05 -41.53
C SER A 28 3.49 -6.76 -40.20
N GLY A 29 3.96 -8.01 -40.25
CA GLY A 29 4.38 -8.77 -39.07
C GLY A 29 5.57 -8.14 -38.33
N GLU A 30 6.60 -7.70 -39.05
CA GLU A 30 7.75 -6.98 -38.47
C GLU A 30 7.34 -5.67 -37.79
N ARG A 31 6.44 -4.89 -38.41
CA ARG A 31 5.96 -3.63 -37.84
C ARG A 31 5.13 -3.83 -36.57
N ALA A 32 4.34 -4.92 -36.51
CA ALA A 32 3.60 -5.29 -35.31
C ALA A 32 4.53 -5.71 -34.16
N ALA A 33 5.57 -6.51 -34.46
CA ALA A 33 6.56 -6.94 -33.47
C ALA A 33 7.39 -5.77 -32.92
N VAL A 34 7.80 -4.83 -33.78
CA VAL A 34 8.54 -3.62 -33.37
C VAL A 34 7.68 -2.70 -32.48
N ARG A 35 6.38 -2.53 -32.80
CA ARG A 35 5.45 -1.77 -31.95
C ARG A 35 5.23 -2.44 -30.60
N ALA A 36 5.04 -3.76 -30.57
CA ALA A 36 4.89 -4.52 -29.32
C ALA A 36 6.14 -4.41 -28.43
N GLY A 37 7.34 -4.50 -29.02
CA GLY A 37 8.61 -4.31 -28.33
C GLY A 37 8.77 -2.89 -27.77
N ALA A 38 8.39 -1.86 -28.53
CA ALA A 38 8.44 -0.47 -28.07
C ALA A 38 7.47 -0.18 -26.91
N VAL A 39 6.28 -0.79 -26.91
CA VAL A 39 5.32 -0.68 -25.81
C VAL A 39 5.84 -1.38 -24.56
N ALA A 40 6.39 -2.59 -24.69
CA ALA A 40 6.99 -3.32 -23.56
C ALA A 40 8.20 -2.58 -22.98
N GLN A 41 9.04 -1.97 -23.82
CA GLN A 41 10.19 -1.17 -23.38
C GLN A 41 9.77 0.11 -22.67
N ARG A 42 8.73 0.81 -23.16
CA ARG A 42 8.16 1.99 -22.48
C ARG A 42 7.58 1.61 -21.12
N ALA A 43 6.79 0.55 -21.05
CA ALA A 43 6.25 0.03 -19.78
C ALA A 43 7.37 -0.34 -18.80
N ALA A 44 8.43 -1.02 -19.28
CA ALA A 44 9.59 -1.36 -18.45
C ALA A 44 10.35 -0.10 -17.97
N GLN A 45 10.49 0.93 -18.80
CA GLN A 45 11.11 2.20 -18.43
C GLN A 45 10.27 2.98 -17.42
N GLU A 46 8.95 3.02 -17.57
CA GLU A 46 8.02 3.64 -16.63
C GLU A 46 8.05 2.94 -15.27
N VAL A 47 7.99 1.61 -15.25
CA VAL A 47 8.13 0.80 -14.03
C VAL A 47 9.50 1.06 -13.38
N ARG A 48 10.59 1.09 -14.16
CA ARG A 48 11.94 1.33 -13.64
C ARG A 48 12.13 2.76 -13.11
N ALA A 49 11.46 3.75 -13.71
CA ALA A 49 11.41 5.12 -13.22
C ALA A 49 10.60 5.22 -11.91
N ALA A 50 9.47 4.51 -11.83
CA ALA A 50 8.61 4.46 -10.65
C ALA A 50 9.24 3.68 -9.47
N LEU A 51 10.14 2.73 -9.76
CA LEU A 51 10.92 1.95 -8.80
C LEU A 51 12.29 2.58 -8.45
N ARG A 52 12.58 3.81 -8.89
CA ARG A 52 13.87 4.46 -8.55
C ARG A 52 14.01 4.61 -7.02
N PRO A 53 15.03 3.97 -6.40
CA PRO A 53 15.17 3.95 -4.95
C PRO A 53 15.60 5.30 -4.37
N PHE A 54 16.28 6.13 -5.16
CA PHE A 54 16.76 7.46 -4.76
C PHE A 54 15.81 8.56 -5.22
N THR A 55 14.68 8.68 -4.53
CA THR A 55 13.83 9.88 -4.59
C THR A 55 13.90 10.55 -3.22
N ILE A 56 13.84 11.89 -3.16
CA ILE A 56 13.88 12.65 -1.90
C ILE A 56 12.90 12.09 -0.84
N PRO A 57 11.65 11.72 -1.19
CA PRO A 57 10.71 11.11 -0.24
C PRO A 57 11.20 9.79 0.36
N ASN A 58 11.84 8.91 -0.43
CA ASN A 58 12.39 7.66 0.09
C ASN A 58 13.47 7.92 1.16
N GLY A 59 14.27 8.98 0.99
CA GLY A 59 15.32 9.32 1.95
C GLY A 59 14.76 9.67 3.32
N ILE A 60 13.65 10.40 3.37
CA ILE A 60 13.06 10.85 4.63
C ILE A 60 12.27 9.71 5.30
N THR A 61 11.58 8.86 4.53
CA THR A 61 11.00 7.61 5.07
C THR A 61 12.08 6.69 5.66
N LEU A 62 13.25 6.59 5.01
CA LEU A 62 14.40 5.84 5.53
C LEU A 62 14.97 6.47 6.81
N ILE A 63 15.06 7.80 6.87
CA ILE A 63 15.46 8.51 8.10
C ILE A 63 14.47 8.22 9.23
N ARG A 64 13.16 8.21 8.97
CA ARG A 64 12.13 7.87 9.97
C ARG A 64 12.29 6.44 10.49
N LEU A 65 12.52 5.50 9.58
CA LEU A 65 12.78 4.11 9.94
C LEU A 65 14.07 3.99 10.77
N ALA A 66 15.10 4.77 10.44
CA ALA A 66 16.34 4.85 11.21
C ALA A 66 16.14 5.52 12.58
N LEU A 67 15.28 6.54 12.71
CA LEU A 67 14.96 7.24 13.96
C LEU A 67 14.15 6.35 14.94
N THR A 68 13.37 5.42 14.42
CA THR A 68 12.51 4.53 15.21
C THR A 68 13.26 3.73 16.30
N PRO A 69 14.38 3.03 16.02
CA PRO A 69 15.15 2.37 17.08
C PRO A 69 15.74 3.37 18.08
N PHE A 70 16.16 4.57 17.66
CA PHE A 70 16.63 5.59 18.60
C PHE A 70 15.52 6.09 19.53
N LEU A 71 14.29 6.22 19.03
CA LEU A 71 13.12 6.53 19.85
C LEU A 71 12.92 5.46 20.93
N VAL A 72 12.96 4.19 20.55
CA VAL A 72 12.80 3.07 21.49
C VAL A 72 13.90 3.08 22.54
N LEU A 73 15.16 3.23 22.14
CA LEU A 73 16.29 3.32 23.07
C LEU A 73 16.12 4.49 24.05
N ALA A 74 15.74 5.66 23.56
CA ALA A 74 15.50 6.83 24.40
C ALA A 74 14.39 6.62 25.44
N ILE A 75 13.32 5.90 25.05
CA ILE A 75 12.24 5.53 25.98
C ILE A 75 12.78 4.57 27.04
N LEU A 76 13.48 3.50 26.62
CA LEU A 76 14.01 2.47 27.53
C LEU A 76 15.06 2.99 28.50
N GLU A 77 15.87 3.96 28.09
CA GLU A 77 16.85 4.65 28.94
C GLU A 77 16.20 5.67 29.89
N GLY A 78 14.89 5.93 29.75
CA GLY A 78 14.16 6.93 30.55
C GLY A 78 14.43 8.38 30.11
N ASN A 79 15.12 8.60 28.99
CA ASN A 79 15.36 9.92 28.43
C ASN A 79 14.14 10.40 27.61
N HIS A 80 13.04 10.64 28.32
CA HIS A 80 11.75 10.99 27.71
C HIS A 80 11.77 12.32 26.96
N ARG A 81 12.68 13.24 27.31
CA ARG A 81 12.89 14.50 26.56
C ARG A 81 13.42 14.24 25.16
N LEU A 82 14.43 13.37 25.07
CA LEU A 82 15.00 12.97 23.79
C LEU A 82 13.99 12.13 22.98
N ALA A 83 13.25 11.23 23.64
CA ALA A 83 12.18 10.46 22.99
C ALA A 83 11.09 11.38 22.39
N LEU A 84 10.62 12.37 23.15
CA LEU A 84 9.65 13.35 22.66
C LEU A 84 10.20 14.15 21.47
N GLY A 85 11.47 14.58 21.54
CA GLY A 85 12.15 15.26 20.45
C GLY A 85 12.22 14.43 19.17
N ILE A 86 12.60 13.15 19.28
CA ILE A 86 12.64 12.21 18.14
C ILE A 86 11.24 12.01 17.57
N PHE A 87 10.24 11.79 18.42
CA PHE A 87 8.86 11.56 18.00
C PHE A 87 8.30 12.76 17.22
N ILE A 88 8.51 13.99 17.71
CA ILE A 88 8.11 15.21 17.02
C ILE A 88 8.88 15.38 15.71
N ALA A 89 10.20 15.18 15.72
CA ALA A 89 11.02 15.29 14.51
C ALA A 89 10.54 14.31 13.42
N ALA A 90 10.27 13.06 13.81
CA ALA A 90 9.75 12.04 12.90
C ALA A 90 8.37 12.39 12.32
N GLY A 91 7.46 12.94 13.13
CA GLY A 91 6.15 13.39 12.66
C GLY A 91 6.21 14.61 11.74
N ILE A 92 7.13 15.55 12.01
CA ILE A 92 7.38 16.69 11.11
C ILE A 92 7.97 16.20 9.78
N SER A 93 8.90 15.25 9.83
CA SER A 93 9.47 14.63 8.62
C SER A 93 8.38 14.02 7.73
N ASP A 94 7.37 13.35 8.30
CA ASP A 94 6.22 12.82 7.56
C ASP A 94 5.37 13.89 6.89
N ALA A 95 5.01 14.93 7.64
CA ALA A 95 4.22 16.02 7.10
C ALA A 95 4.95 16.73 5.95
N LEU A 96 6.28 16.90 6.08
CA LEU A 96 7.13 17.47 5.04
C LEU A 96 7.18 16.56 3.81
N ASP A 97 7.34 15.25 3.96
CA ASP A 97 7.31 14.29 2.84
C ASP A 97 5.99 14.32 2.08
N GLY A 98 4.88 14.27 2.83
CA GLY A 98 3.55 14.31 2.26
C GLY A 98 3.30 15.62 1.49
N LEU A 99 3.87 16.74 1.96
CA LEU A 99 3.76 18.03 1.30
C LEU A 99 4.67 18.12 0.07
N LEU A 100 5.93 17.71 0.17
CA LEU A 100 6.89 17.69 -0.95
C LEU A 100 6.40 16.77 -2.07
N ALA A 101 5.86 15.61 -1.74
CA ALA A 101 5.31 14.67 -2.72
C ALA A 101 4.10 15.26 -3.47
N ARG A 102 3.28 16.09 -2.82
CA ARG A 102 2.15 16.79 -3.45
C ARG A 102 2.61 17.96 -4.32
N LEU A 103 3.60 18.73 -3.86
CA LEU A 103 4.11 19.90 -4.57
C LEU A 103 4.96 19.53 -5.80
N LEU A 104 5.77 18.47 -5.70
CA LEU A 104 6.71 18.09 -6.74
C LEU A 104 6.12 17.07 -7.73
N GLY A 105 4.95 16.51 -7.46
CA GLY A 105 4.33 15.45 -8.29
C GLY A 105 5.16 14.16 -8.39
N MET A 106 6.29 14.07 -7.68
CA MET A 106 7.23 12.95 -7.70
C MET A 106 6.85 11.95 -6.61
N ARG A 107 5.78 11.18 -6.83
CA ARG A 107 5.47 10.00 -6.01
C ARG A 107 6.17 8.77 -6.60
N SER A 108 7.11 8.20 -5.85
CA SER A 108 7.68 6.89 -6.19
C SER A 108 6.74 5.79 -5.70
N LEU A 109 6.66 4.68 -6.45
CA LEU A 109 5.87 3.51 -6.02
C LEU A 109 6.43 2.97 -4.69
N LEU A 110 7.76 2.88 -4.58
CA LEU A 110 8.42 2.45 -3.35
C LEU A 110 8.05 3.33 -2.17
N GLY A 111 8.17 4.65 -2.29
CA GLY A 111 7.85 5.58 -1.19
C GLY A 111 6.39 5.46 -0.74
N SER A 112 5.46 5.27 -1.68
CA SER A 112 4.04 5.10 -1.35
C SER A 112 3.72 3.86 -0.50
N TYR A 113 4.54 2.81 -0.58
CA TYR A 113 4.43 1.63 0.27
C TYR A 113 5.27 1.75 1.55
N LEU A 114 6.48 2.31 1.46
CA LEU A 114 7.36 2.48 2.62
C LEU A 114 6.80 3.45 3.65
N ASP A 115 6.10 4.49 3.23
CA ASP A 115 5.63 5.57 4.11
C ASP A 115 4.60 5.07 5.15
N PRO A 116 3.51 4.35 4.77
CA PRO A 116 2.63 3.71 5.74
C PRO A 116 3.32 2.68 6.64
N ILE A 117 4.34 1.97 6.12
CA ILE A 117 5.08 0.96 6.90
C ILE A 117 5.93 1.66 7.97
N ALA A 118 6.64 2.72 7.61
CA ALA A 118 7.47 3.47 8.54
C ALA A 118 6.63 4.13 9.63
N ASP A 119 5.49 4.74 9.27
CA ASP A 119 4.53 5.30 10.24
C ASP A 119 4.01 4.26 11.22
N LYS A 120 3.61 3.10 10.70
CA LYS A 120 3.10 2.00 11.51
C LYS A 120 4.19 1.52 12.47
N THR A 121 5.40 1.36 11.97
CA THR A 121 6.54 0.84 12.74
C THR A 121 6.87 1.80 13.88
N LEU A 122 6.94 3.11 13.60
CA LEU A 122 7.19 4.12 14.61
C LEU A 122 6.11 4.12 15.69
N LEU A 123 4.84 4.10 15.30
CA LEU A 123 3.72 4.13 16.24
C LEU A 123 3.65 2.87 17.10
N VAL A 124 3.77 1.69 16.48
CA VAL A 124 3.68 0.39 17.16
C VAL A 124 4.86 0.20 18.13
N THR A 125 6.07 0.50 17.69
CA THR A 125 7.25 0.37 18.55
C THR A 125 7.22 1.36 19.72
N ALA A 126 6.74 2.59 19.50
CA ALA A 126 6.53 3.55 20.59
C ALA A 126 5.49 3.06 21.61
N TYR A 127 4.36 2.50 21.14
CA TYR A 127 3.35 1.91 22.03
C TYR A 127 3.94 0.79 22.89
N VAL A 128 4.65 -0.15 22.26
CA VAL A 128 5.27 -1.28 22.96
C VAL A 128 6.31 -0.79 23.96
N ALA A 129 7.19 0.14 23.56
CA ALA A 129 8.21 0.70 24.44
C ALA A 129 7.63 1.44 25.65
N LEU A 130 6.57 2.24 25.46
CA LEU A 130 5.88 2.95 26.54
C LEU A 130 5.01 2.05 27.42
N THR A 131 4.71 0.83 26.99
CA THR A 131 3.99 -0.17 27.80
C THR A 131 4.93 -0.82 28.81
N LEU A 132 6.22 -0.89 28.50
CA LEU A 132 7.19 -1.50 29.39
C LEU A 132 7.34 -0.65 30.65
N PRO A 133 7.19 -1.24 31.84
CA PRO A 133 7.25 -0.50 33.08
C PRO A 133 8.69 -0.04 33.35
N ILE A 134 8.91 1.27 33.26
CA ILE A 134 10.16 1.92 33.66
C ILE A 134 9.89 2.63 34.98
N ARG A 135 10.81 2.54 35.94
CA ARG A 135 10.59 3.07 37.29
C ARG A 135 10.31 4.57 37.24
N GLY A 136 9.15 4.99 37.75
CA GLY A 136 8.77 6.40 37.87
C GLY A 136 8.27 7.04 36.58
N SER A 137 8.08 6.27 35.49
CA SER A 137 7.52 6.77 34.24
C SER A 137 6.01 6.49 34.15
N VAL A 138 5.31 7.36 33.41
CA VAL A 138 3.93 7.12 32.98
C VAL A 138 3.96 6.11 31.85
N THR A 139 3.28 4.99 32.04
CA THR A 139 3.25 3.89 31.08
C THR A 139 1.89 3.81 30.38
N VAL A 140 1.89 3.32 29.15
CA VAL A 140 0.65 2.94 28.46
C VAL A 140 0.12 1.64 29.11
N PRO A 141 -1.19 1.55 29.43
CA PRO A 141 -1.75 0.31 29.94
C PRO A 141 -1.64 -0.83 28.91
N LEU A 142 -1.20 -2.01 29.37
CA LEU A 142 -1.00 -3.18 28.50
C LEU A 142 -2.23 -3.53 27.67
N TRP A 143 -3.42 -3.41 28.25
CA TRP A 143 -4.69 -3.70 27.56
C TRP A 143 -4.90 -2.80 26.33
N LEU A 144 -4.47 -1.53 26.38
CA LEU A 144 -4.62 -0.59 25.27
C LEU A 144 -3.67 -0.96 24.13
N THR A 145 -2.44 -1.33 24.47
CA THR A 145 -1.43 -1.80 23.51
C THR A 145 -1.87 -3.08 22.80
N VAL A 146 -2.40 -4.05 23.57
CA VAL A 146 -2.98 -5.28 23.01
C VAL A 146 -4.15 -4.96 22.08
N MET A 147 -5.05 -4.06 22.47
CA MET A 147 -6.16 -3.63 21.61
C MET A 147 -5.68 -3.00 20.31
N ALA A 148 -4.74 -2.05 20.38
CA ALA A 148 -4.18 -1.38 19.19
C ALA A 148 -3.55 -2.39 18.22
N LEU A 149 -2.71 -3.31 18.72
CA LEU A 149 -2.09 -4.38 17.94
C LEU A 149 -3.13 -5.35 17.35
N SER A 150 -4.12 -5.77 18.16
CA SER A 150 -5.16 -6.70 17.72
C SER A 150 -6.02 -6.12 16.60
N ARG A 151 -6.34 -4.82 16.66
CA ARG A 151 -7.09 -4.11 15.62
C ARG A 151 -6.30 -4.05 14.32
N ASP A 152 -5.00 -3.84 14.40
CA ASP A 152 -4.15 -3.83 13.22
C ASP A 152 -4.02 -5.21 12.58
N PHE A 153 -3.89 -6.25 13.39
CA PHE A 153 -3.95 -7.64 12.94
C PHE A 153 -5.31 -7.98 12.30
N LEU A 154 -6.41 -7.53 12.90
CA LEU A 154 -7.77 -7.72 12.38
C LEU A 154 -7.93 -7.11 10.99
N ILE A 155 -7.43 -5.89 10.77
CA ILE A 155 -7.53 -5.23 9.45
C ILE A 155 -6.73 -5.98 8.39
N VAL A 156 -5.52 -6.42 8.72
CA VAL A 156 -4.69 -7.22 7.80
C VAL A 156 -5.37 -8.56 7.49
N LEU A 157 -5.93 -9.22 8.51
CA LEU A 157 -6.65 -10.48 8.36
C LEU A 157 -7.89 -10.32 7.47
N VAL A 158 -8.72 -9.30 7.73
CA VAL A 158 -9.91 -9.00 6.91
C VAL A 158 -9.52 -8.70 5.46
N ALA A 159 -8.49 -7.87 5.25
CA ALA A 159 -7.99 -7.56 3.92
C ALA A 159 -7.50 -8.82 3.20
N LEU A 160 -6.81 -9.72 3.91
CA LEU A 160 -6.34 -11.00 3.36
C LEU A 160 -7.49 -11.95 3.00
N LEU A 161 -8.49 -12.08 3.88
CA LEU A 161 -9.67 -12.92 3.63
C LEU A 161 -10.46 -12.43 2.42
N LEU A 162 -10.66 -11.12 2.28
CA LEU A 162 -11.33 -10.54 1.11
C LEU A 162 -10.48 -10.69 -0.16
N TYR A 163 -9.16 -10.56 -0.06
CA TYR A 163 -8.27 -10.79 -1.20
C TYR A 163 -8.37 -12.24 -1.70
N LEU A 164 -8.34 -13.22 -0.79
CA LEU A 164 -8.39 -14.65 -1.12
C LEU A 164 -9.78 -15.11 -1.53
N GLY A 165 -10.84 -14.62 -0.89
CA GLY A 165 -12.21 -15.08 -1.11
C GLY A 165 -12.97 -14.32 -2.20
N ALA A 166 -12.71 -13.02 -2.35
CA ALA A 166 -13.46 -12.14 -3.25
C ALA A 166 -12.66 -11.65 -4.46
N GLY A 167 -11.35 -11.94 -4.50
CA GLY A 167 -10.43 -11.32 -5.48
C GLY A 167 -10.34 -9.79 -5.37
N MET A 168 -10.90 -9.19 -4.32
CA MET A 168 -10.92 -7.75 -4.12
C MET A 168 -9.52 -7.27 -3.73
N ARG A 169 -8.90 -6.49 -4.63
CA ARG A 169 -7.57 -5.92 -4.42
C ARG A 169 -7.57 -4.61 -3.64
N GLU A 170 -8.71 -3.94 -3.55
CA GLU A 170 -8.82 -2.62 -2.93
C GLU A 170 -9.94 -2.61 -1.90
N PHE A 171 -9.56 -2.68 -0.62
CA PHE A 171 -10.48 -2.44 0.49
C PHE A 171 -10.23 -1.04 1.06
N PRO A 172 -11.13 -0.06 0.79
CA PRO A 172 -10.87 1.32 1.19
C PRO A 172 -10.87 1.46 2.72
N PRO A 173 -9.88 2.17 3.30
CA PRO A 173 -9.79 2.36 4.74
C PRO A 173 -11.00 3.15 5.27
N SER A 174 -11.57 2.70 6.38
CA SER A 174 -12.74 3.35 6.98
C SER A 174 -12.36 4.71 7.61
N ILE A 175 -13.30 5.65 7.61
CA ILE A 175 -13.14 6.96 8.26
C ILE A 175 -12.84 6.78 9.76
N TRP A 176 -13.52 5.81 10.39
CA TRP A 176 -13.27 5.39 11.78
C TRP A 176 -11.84 4.91 12.00
N GLY A 177 -11.28 4.21 11.01
CA GLY A 177 -9.91 3.74 11.07
C GLY A 177 -8.88 4.88 11.06
N LYS A 178 -9.14 5.97 10.33
CA LYS A 178 -8.28 7.17 10.31
C LYS A 178 -8.30 7.89 11.66
N TRP A 179 -9.48 8.08 12.23
CA TRP A 179 -9.64 8.70 13.56
C TRP A 179 -8.97 7.87 14.66
N THR A 180 -9.06 6.55 14.59
CA THR A 180 -8.39 5.65 15.55
C THR A 180 -6.88 5.84 15.51
N THR A 181 -6.27 5.83 14.31
CA THR A 181 -4.82 6.05 14.18
C THR A 181 -4.41 7.42 14.71
N PHE A 182 -5.19 8.48 14.40
CA PHE A 182 -4.94 9.81 14.93
C PHE A 182 -4.97 9.83 16.47
N LEU A 183 -5.97 9.21 17.08
CA LEU A 183 -6.07 9.09 18.54
C LEU A 183 -4.93 8.28 19.15
N HIS A 184 -4.43 7.25 18.46
CA HIS A 184 -3.24 6.51 18.88
C HIS A 184 -1.98 7.37 18.86
N ILE A 185 -1.77 8.16 17.81
CA ILE A 185 -0.65 9.12 17.72
C ILE A 185 -0.75 10.14 18.87
N VAL A 186 -1.94 10.70 19.11
CA VAL A 186 -2.19 11.64 20.22
C VAL A 186 -1.92 10.97 21.56
N THR A 187 -2.29 9.71 21.74
CA THR A 187 -2.06 8.97 22.98
C THR A 187 -0.57 8.78 23.25
N VAL A 188 0.22 8.38 22.26
CA VAL A 188 1.68 8.26 22.38
C VAL A 188 2.30 9.61 22.72
N ALA A 189 1.91 10.67 22.01
CA ALA A 189 2.38 12.02 22.28
C ALA A 189 2.04 12.47 23.72
N ALA A 190 0.81 12.24 24.17
CA ALA A 190 0.34 12.61 25.51
C ALA A 190 1.14 11.89 26.60
N VAL A 191 1.43 10.59 26.43
CA VAL A 191 2.26 9.84 27.39
C VAL A 191 3.71 10.31 27.38
N LEU A 192 4.31 10.58 26.21
CA LEU A 192 5.65 11.14 26.13
C LEU A 192 5.73 12.52 26.82
N ILE A 193 4.72 13.37 26.63
CA ILE A 193 4.63 14.67 27.29
C ILE A 193 4.47 14.49 28.80
N ALA A 194 3.60 13.59 29.26
CA ALA A 194 3.39 13.32 30.69
C ALA A 194 4.64 12.80 31.41
N ASN A 195 5.58 12.22 30.67
CA ASN A 195 6.88 11.80 31.20
C ASN A 195 7.92 12.94 31.24
N VAL A 196 7.66 14.08 30.61
CA VAL A 196 8.55 15.26 30.60
C VAL A 196 7.99 16.38 31.47
N THR A 197 6.67 16.57 31.45
CA THR A 197 5.94 17.58 32.20
C THR A 197 4.78 16.94 32.97
N PRO A 198 4.41 17.49 34.14
CA PRO A 198 3.27 16.97 34.89
C PRO A 198 1.98 17.22 34.11
N VAL A 199 1.32 16.13 33.72
CA VAL A 199 0.01 16.13 33.06
C VAL A 199 -1.02 15.54 34.03
N PRO A 200 -2.24 16.10 34.15
CA PRO A 200 -3.27 15.54 35.01
C PRO A 200 -3.61 14.10 34.61
N GLU A 201 -3.64 13.19 35.60
CA GLU A 201 -3.95 11.77 35.38
C GLU A 201 -5.30 11.57 34.67
N ARG A 202 -6.30 12.40 35.02
CA ARG A 202 -7.64 12.38 34.40
C ARG A 202 -7.58 12.62 32.89
N ALA A 203 -6.67 13.48 32.43
CA ALA A 203 -6.52 13.77 31.00
C ALA A 203 -5.92 12.56 30.27
N LEU A 204 -4.93 11.88 30.87
CA LEU A 204 -4.35 10.66 30.32
C LEU A 204 -5.35 9.51 30.27
N LEU A 205 -6.10 9.30 31.36
CA LEU A 205 -7.17 8.31 31.40
C LEU A 205 -8.22 8.59 30.32
N ALA A 206 -8.65 9.84 30.16
CA ALA A 206 -9.56 10.22 29.09
C ALA A 206 -8.99 9.90 27.71
N CYS A 207 -7.72 10.21 27.44
CA CYS A 207 -7.06 9.82 26.20
C CYS A 207 -7.10 8.31 25.97
N PHE A 208 -6.78 7.50 26.98
CA PHE A 208 -6.79 6.03 26.88
C PHE A 208 -8.19 5.47 26.59
N TYR A 209 -9.21 5.95 27.30
CA TYR A 209 -10.59 5.49 27.08
C TYR A 209 -11.16 5.95 25.74
N ILE A 210 -10.83 7.16 25.28
CA ILE A 210 -11.24 7.65 23.96
C ILE A 210 -10.56 6.82 22.86
N ALA A 211 -9.26 6.58 22.96
CA ALA A 211 -8.53 5.73 22.03
C ALA A 211 -9.10 4.31 21.98
N MET A 212 -9.43 3.75 23.15
CA MET A 212 -10.08 2.44 23.28
C MET A 212 -11.44 2.41 22.57
N ALA A 213 -12.32 3.38 22.88
CA ALA A 213 -13.66 3.43 22.31
C ALA A 213 -13.61 3.47 20.76
N PHE A 214 -12.74 4.31 20.21
CA PHE A 214 -12.55 4.40 18.76
C PHE A 214 -11.93 3.14 18.16
N THR A 215 -11.02 2.48 18.86
CA THR A 215 -10.44 1.20 18.43
C THR A 215 -11.51 0.12 18.31
N VAL A 216 -12.40 0.02 19.30
CA VAL A 216 -13.53 -0.92 19.29
C VAL A 216 -14.51 -0.58 18.16
N ILE A 217 -14.90 0.70 18.02
CA ILE A 217 -15.81 1.15 16.95
C ILE A 217 -15.21 0.86 15.57
N SER A 218 -13.92 1.16 15.38
CA SER A 218 -13.22 0.86 14.13
C SER A 218 -13.21 -0.63 13.87
N GLY A 219 -12.85 -1.47 14.84
CA GLY A 219 -12.83 -2.92 14.69
C GLY A 219 -14.19 -3.47 14.27
N ALA A 220 -15.27 -3.03 14.93
CA ALA A 220 -16.63 -3.43 14.60
C ALA A 220 -17.05 -3.00 13.18
N ASP A 221 -16.72 -1.78 12.76
CA ASP A 221 -17.02 -1.30 11.40
C ASP A 221 -16.29 -2.12 10.32
N TYR A 222 -15.04 -2.52 10.57
CA TYR A 222 -14.29 -3.40 9.65
C TYR A 222 -14.94 -4.78 9.53
N VAL A 223 -15.32 -5.41 10.64
CA VAL A 223 -15.99 -6.73 10.63
C VAL A 223 -17.33 -6.65 9.92
N ARG A 224 -18.14 -5.62 10.19
CA ARG A 224 -19.45 -5.43 9.54
C ARG A 224 -19.30 -5.27 8.03
N ARG A 225 -18.36 -4.44 7.58
CA ARG A 225 -18.10 -4.24 6.14
C ARG A 225 -17.68 -5.55 5.47
N ALA A 226 -16.80 -6.32 6.12
CA ALA A 226 -16.37 -7.62 5.60
C ALA A 226 -17.54 -8.59 5.45
N ALA A 227 -18.43 -8.68 6.45
CA ALA A 227 -19.60 -9.54 6.40
C ALA A 227 -20.56 -9.16 5.25
N LEU A 228 -20.87 -7.86 5.10
CA LEU A 228 -21.72 -7.37 4.02
C LEU A 228 -21.13 -7.64 2.64
N THR A 229 -19.81 -7.52 2.48
CA THR A 229 -19.13 -7.81 1.23
C THR A 229 -19.21 -9.31 0.89
N LEU A 230 -19.04 -10.19 1.87
CA LEU A 230 -19.16 -11.64 1.68
C LEU A 230 -20.59 -12.05 1.29
N GLU A 231 -21.60 -11.47 1.93
CA GLU A 231 -23.01 -11.71 1.58
C GLU A 231 -23.31 -11.31 0.13
N ALA A 232 -22.83 -10.13 -0.30
CA ALA A 232 -23.05 -9.65 -1.66
C ALA A 232 -22.43 -10.56 -2.74
N ILE A 233 -21.28 -11.18 -2.46
CA ILE A 233 -20.62 -12.10 -3.40
C ILE A 233 -21.39 -13.43 -3.47
N HIS A 234 -21.81 -13.94 -2.31
CA HIS A 234 -22.57 -15.19 -2.24
C HIS A 234 -23.93 -15.08 -2.95
N ASP A 235 -24.54 -13.90 -2.93
CA ASP A 235 -25.79 -13.64 -3.66
C ASP A 235 -25.59 -13.51 -5.18
N ASP A 236 -24.43 -13.09 -5.65
CA ASP A 236 -24.09 -12.99 -7.08
C ASP A 236 -23.82 -14.37 -7.70
N GLU A 237 -23.13 -15.27 -6.98
CA GLU A 237 -22.89 -16.65 -7.43
C GLU A 237 -24.17 -17.50 -7.55
N ARG A 238 -25.29 -17.08 -6.95
CA ARG A 238 -26.59 -17.78 -7.04
C ARG A 238 -27.50 -17.31 -8.16
N ARG A 239 -27.16 -16.23 -8.89
CA ARG A 239 -27.97 -15.70 -10.01
C ARG A 239 -27.45 -16.19 -11.35
#